data_AF-A0A815UQ06-F1
#
_entry.id   AF-A0A815UQ06-F1
#
_cell.length_a   1.000
_cell.length_b   1.000
_cell.length_c   1.000
_cell.angle_alpha   90.00
_cell.angle_beta   90.00
_cell.angle_gamma   90.00
#
_symmetry.space_group_name_H-M   'P 1'
#
loop_
_entity.id
_entity.type
_entity.pdbx_description
1 polymer ?
#
loop_
_entity_poly.entity_id
_entity_poly.type
_entity_poly.pdbx_seq_one_letter_code
_entity_poly.pdbx_strand_id
1 'polypeptide(L)' 'MDKVRTPTYICTGGKDERVPASQSYILKRALDSREIPAKIQIFSNEGHQFSSPMSGFTKITEELSWLKKYGKDDN' A
#
# COMPACT_ATOMS: atom_id res chain seq x y z
N MET A 1 9.48 5.12 14.50
CA MET A 1 9.53 5.07 13.01
C MET A 1 10.91 5.47 12.47
N ASP A 2 11.92 5.55 13.32
CA ASP A 2 13.07 6.43 13.09
C ASP A 2 14.13 5.89 12.14
N LYS A 3 14.03 4.60 11.84
CA LYS A 3 14.93 3.87 10.95
C LYS A 3 14.37 3.72 9.53
N VAL A 4 13.08 3.97 9.30
CA VAL A 4 12.46 3.78 7.98
C VAL A 4 12.94 4.86 7.03
N ARG A 5 13.39 4.45 5.85
CA ARG A 5 13.82 5.33 4.74
C ARG A 5 13.26 4.89 3.39
N THR A 6 12.78 3.66 3.29
CA THR A 6 12.34 3.05 2.03
C THR A 6 10.97 3.58 1.60
N PRO A 7 10.82 4.00 0.32
CA PRO A 7 9.52 4.29 -0.26
C PRO A 7 8.53 3.12 -0.07
N THR A 8 7.35 3.40 0.48
CA THR A 8 6.41 2.34 0.90
C THR A 8 5.07 2.44 0.17
N TYR A 9 4.70 1.36 -0.51
CA TYR A 9 3.35 1.18 -1.04
C TYR A 9 2.49 0.39 -0.06
N ILE A 10 1.28 0.86 0.22
CA ILE A 10 0.35 0.28 1.18
C ILE A 10 -0.93 -0.11 0.43
N CYS A 11 -1.34 -1.37 0.54
CA CYS A 11 -2.54 -1.91 -0.09
C CYS A 11 -3.43 -2.55 0.98
N THR A 12 -4.71 -2.20 1.02
CA THR A 12 -5.64 -2.70 2.06
C THR A 12 -7.08 -2.75 1.55
N GLY A 13 -7.87 -3.68 2.08
CA GLY A 13 -9.31 -3.73 1.89
C GLY A 13 -10.02 -2.72 2.78
N GLY A 14 -10.97 -1.97 2.22
CA GLY A 14 -11.75 -0.98 2.97
C GLY A 14 -12.73 -1.59 3.98
N LYS A 15 -13.09 -2.86 3.78
CA LYS A 15 -13.96 -3.66 4.67
C LYS A 15 -13.19 -4.76 5.40
N ASP A 16 -11.87 -4.64 5.52
CA ASP A 16 -11.08 -5.58 6.30
C ASP A 16 -11.34 -5.37 7.80
N GLU A 17 -12.17 -6.23 8.39
CA GLU A 17 -12.48 -6.22 9.82
C GLU A 17 -11.32 -6.76 10.68
N ARG A 18 -10.44 -7.60 10.10
CA ARG A 18 -9.28 -8.16 10.82
C ARG A 18 -8.18 -7.13 10.96
N VAL A 19 -7.98 -6.31 9.94
CA VAL A 19 -6.98 -5.21 9.91
C VAL A 19 -7.65 -3.95 9.36
N PRO A 20 -8.22 -3.10 10.23
CA PRO A 20 -8.94 -1.91 9.80
C PRO A 20 -8.06 -0.94 9.00
N ALA A 21 -8.63 -0.34 7.94
CA ALA A 21 -7.95 0.62 7.08
C ALA A 21 -7.36 1.84 7.83
N SER A 22 -7.87 2.15 9.03
CA SER A 22 -7.32 3.17 9.94
C SER A 22 -5.82 2.97 10.22
N GLN A 23 -5.35 1.73 10.34
CA GLN A 23 -3.93 1.41 10.54
C GLN A 23 -3.09 1.88 9.34
N SER A 24 -3.56 1.64 8.12
CA SER A 24 -2.92 2.07 6.89
C SER A 24 -2.84 3.60 6.80
N TYR A 25 -3.90 4.32 7.19
CA TYR A 25 -3.89 5.78 7.25
C TYR A 25 -2.92 6.33 8.29
N ILE A 26 -2.81 5.70 9.46
CA ILE A 26 -1.85 6.10 10.50
C ILE A 26 -0.42 5.90 9.99
N LEU A 27 -0.12 4.76 9.38
CA LEU A 27 1.19 4.50 8.78
C LEU A 27 1.53 5.52 7.69
N LYS A 28 0.59 5.79 6.78
CA LYS A 28 0.77 6.80 5.71
C LYS A 28 1.12 8.17 6.28
N ARG A 29 0.36 8.65 7.27
CA ARG A 29 0.61 9.93 7.93
C ARG A 29 1.97 9.96 8.62
N ALA A 30 2.37 8.86 9.27
CA ALA A 30 3.68 8.77 9.91
C ALA A 30 4.83 8.83 8.90
N LEU A 31 4.69 8.20 7.73
CA LEU A 31 5.68 8.27 6.64
C LEU A 31 5.73 9.68 6.02
N ASP A 32 4.56 10.30 5.80
CA ASP A 32 4.45 11.65 5.23
C ASP A 32 5.08 12.71 6.14
N SER A 33 4.86 12.61 7.46
CA SER A 33 5.47 13.53 8.45
C SER A 33 7.01 13.50 8.45
N ARG A 34 7.60 12.51 7.77
CA ARG A 34 9.03 12.28 7.67
C ARG A 34 9.53 12.40 6.22
N GLU A 35 8.68 12.91 5.33
CA GLU A 35 8.98 13.12 3.91
C GLU A 35 9.39 11.81 3.18
N ILE A 36 8.97 10.66 3.70
CA ILE A 36 9.23 9.36 3.07
C ILE A 36 8.13 9.14 2.01
N PRO A 37 8.48 8.87 0.73
CA PRO A 37 7.49 8.63 -0.30
C PRO A 37 6.61 7.43 0.06
N ALA A 38 5.31 7.68 0.17
CA ALA A 38 4.34 6.65 0.48
C ALA A 38 3.11 6.80 -0.41
N LYS A 39 2.53 5.67 -0.83
CA LYS A 39 1.26 5.61 -1.54
C LYS A 39 0.35 4.61 -0.84
N ILE A 40 -0.91 4.99 -0.65
CA ILE A 40 -1.94 4.12 -0.07
C ILE A 40 -3.01 3.86 -1.12
N GLN A 41 -3.34 2.59 -1.32
CA GLN A 41 -4.44 2.14 -2.17
C GLN A 41 -5.44 1.38 -1.30
N ILE A 42 -6.67 1.90 -1.26
CA ILE A 42 -7.76 1.31 -0.47
C ILE A 42 -8.80 0.79 -1.44
N PHE A 43 -9.12 -0.49 -1.31
CA PHE A 43 -10.16 -1.13 -2.09
C PHE A 43 -11.45 -1.13 -1.29
N SER A 44 -12.26 -0.09 -1.44
CA SER A 44 -13.42 0.20 -0.56
C SER A 44 -14.41 -0.94 -0.35
N ASN A 45 -14.52 -1.87 -1.32
CA ASN A 45 -15.44 -3.01 -1.26
C ASN A 45 -14.78 -4.34 -0.92
N GLU A 46 -13.45 -4.40 -0.80
CA GLU A 46 -12.71 -5.63 -0.49
C GLU A 46 -12.49 -5.79 1.01
N GLY A 47 -12.47 -7.04 1.47
CA GLY A 47 -12.13 -7.42 2.83
C GLY A 47 -10.66 -7.79 2.97
N HIS A 48 -10.36 -8.72 3.89
CA HIS A 48 -9.00 -9.21 4.10
C HIS A 48 -8.43 -9.96 2.88
N GLN A 49 -9.28 -10.75 2.24
CA GLN A 49 -8.98 -11.37 0.95
C GLN A 49 -9.67 -10.58 -0.15
N PHE A 50 -9.00 -10.49 -1.30
CA PHE A 50 -9.55 -9.85 -2.48
C PHE A 50 -10.43 -10.85 -3.20
N SER A 51 -11.70 -10.48 -3.35
CA SER A 51 -12.75 -11.30 -3.96
C SER A 51 -12.92 -11.00 -5.46
N SER A 52 -12.70 -9.74 -5.88
CA SER A 52 -12.82 -9.36 -7.28
C SER A 52 -11.51 -9.61 -8.05
N PRO A 53 -11.55 -10.32 -9.19
CA PRO A 53 -10.41 -10.45 -10.08
C PRO A 53 -9.86 -9.10 -10.55
N MET A 54 -10.74 -8.11 -10.76
CA MET A 54 -10.33 -6.76 -11.18
C MET A 54 -9.56 -6.04 -10.09
N SER A 55 -10.01 -6.12 -8.83
CA SER A 55 -9.27 -5.58 -7.69
C SER A 55 -7.89 -6.22 -7.56
N GLY A 56 -7.81 -7.54 -7.77
CA GLY A 56 -6.54 -8.28 -7.79
C GLY A 56 -5.61 -7.82 -8.91
N PHE A 57 -6.13 -7.68 -10.13
CA PHE A 57 -5.36 -7.17 -11.27
C PHE A 57 -4.81 -5.77 -10.99
N THR A 58 -5.67 -4.83 -10.57
CA THR A 58 -5.26 -3.46 -10.21
C THR A 58 -4.20 -3.46 -9.12
N LYS A 59 -4.36 -4.27 -8.07
CA LYS A 59 -3.36 -4.40 -7.00
C LYS A 59 -1.99 -4.77 -7.57
N ILE A 60 -1.92 -5.81 -8.38
CA ILE A 60 -0.65 -6.28 -8.95
C ILE A 60 -0.05 -5.23 -9.89
N THR A 61 -0.85 -4.61 -10.77
CA THR A 61 -0.36 -3.57 -11.69
C THR A 61 0.24 -2.37 -10.94
N GLU A 62 -0.40 -1.92 -9.86
CA GLU A 62 0.07 -0.82 -9.04
C GLU A 62 1.34 -1.19 -8.25
N GLU A 63 1.40 -2.42 -7.72
CA GLU A 63 2.59 -2.94 -7.04
C GLU A 63 3.79 -3.01 -7.98
N LEU A 64 3.60 -3.53 -9.20
CA LEU A 64 4.63 -3.57 -10.23
C LEU A 64 5.09 -2.18 -10.63
N SER A 65 4.15 -1.23 -10.77
CA SER A 65 4.48 0.16 -11.10
C SER A 65 5.29 0.84 -9.99
N TRP A 66 4.99 0.55 -8.72
CA TRP A 66 5.76 1.05 -7.58
C TRP A 66 7.16 0.47 -7.56
N LEU A 67 7.28 -0.85 -7.73
CA LEU A 67 8.56 -1.55 -7.81
C LEU A 67 9.40 -1.07 -9.00
N LYS A 68 8.80 -0.81 -10.16
CA LYS A 68 9.52 -0.23 -11.30
C LYS A 68 10.08 1.16 -11.00
N LYS A 69 9.40 1.94 -10.15
CA LYS A 69 9.81 3.31 -9.82
C LYS A 69 10.86 3.38 -8.71
N TYR A 70 10.76 2.50 -7.70
CA TYR A 70 11.55 2.58 -6.47
C TYR A 70 12.33 1.30 -6.13
N GLY A 71 12.01 0.19 -6.79
CA GLY A 71 12.78 -1.03 -6.72
C GLY A 71 14.14 -0.82 -7.37
N LYS A 72 15.13 -1.56 -6.90
CA LYS A 72 16.47 -1.54 -7.46
C LYS A 72 16.42 -2.32 -8.78
N ASP A 73 16.92 -1.71 -9.85
CA ASP A 73 17.22 -2.46 -11.08
C ASP A 73 18.44 -3.34 -10.78
N ASP A 74 18.25 -4.65 -10.81
CA ASP A 74 19.34 -5.62 -10.77
C ASP A 74 19.97 -5.66 -12.17
N ASN A 75 20.84 -4.68 -12.45
CA ASN A 75 21.70 -4.66 -13.63
C ASN A 75 23.17 -4.68 -13.19
#